data_AF-A0A7G2CC07-F1
#
_entry.id   AF-A0A7G2CC07-F1
#
_cell.length_a   1.000
_cell.length_b   1.000
_cell.length_c   1.000
_cell.angle_alpha   90.00
_cell.angle_beta   90.00
_cell.angle_gamma   90.00
#
_symmetry.space_group_name_H-M   'P 1'
#
loop_
_entity.id
_entity.type
_entity.pdbx_description
1 polymer ?
#
loop_
_entity_poly.entity_id
_entity_poly.type
_entity_poly.pdbx_seq_one_letter_code
_entity_poly.pdbx_strand_id
1 'polypeptide(L)'
;MITTTSNLWRAYSTNDLTVNKLTMKPEEDALECIFLEFEDSKLCTMSATEYAVVCLVSKDGAMEMGMLKLRTAALQRQVNALLQPIVTE
;
A
#
# COMPACT_ATOMS: atom_id res chain seq x y z
N MET A 1 3.16 -9.48 11.15
CA MET A 1 2.57 -8.26 10.56
C MET A 1 3.31 -7.84 9.30
N ILE A 2 4.62 -7.57 9.35
CA ILE A 2 5.42 -7.21 8.15
C ILE A 2 5.30 -8.26 7.02
N THR A 3 5.56 -9.53 7.33
CA THR A 3 5.43 -10.65 6.37
C THR A 3 4.00 -10.78 5.84
N THR A 4 3.02 -10.65 6.72
CA THR A 4 1.59 -10.70 6.38
C THR A 4 1.21 -9.58 5.40
N THR A 5 1.61 -8.33 5.68
CA THR A 5 1.34 -7.18 4.82
C THR A 5 2.00 -7.33 3.45
N SER A 6 3.25 -7.82 3.40
CA SER A 6 3.94 -8.07 2.13
C SER A 6 3.22 -9.15 1.30
N ASN A 7 2.78 -10.23 1.94
CA ASN A 7 2.02 -11.29 1.26
C ASN A 7 0.67 -10.79 0.75
N LEU A 8 -0.04 -10.00 1.55
CA LEU A 8 -1.29 -9.36 1.13
C LEU A 8 -1.05 -8.46 -0.08
N TRP A 9 -0.06 -7.57 -0.01
CA TRP A 9 0.26 -6.68 -1.12
C TRP A 9 0.50 -7.44 -2.41
N ARG A 10 1.36 -8.48 -2.37
CA ARG A 10 1.63 -9.34 -3.53
C ARG A 10 0.38 -10.02 -4.07
N ALA A 11 -0.44 -10.59 -3.19
CA ALA A 11 -1.65 -11.29 -3.61
C ALA A 11 -2.66 -10.36 -4.29
N TYR A 12 -2.78 -9.11 -3.83
CA TYR A 12 -3.69 -8.12 -4.43
C TYR A 12 -3.10 -7.42 -5.66
N SER A 13 -1.78 -7.26 -5.74
CA SER A 13 -1.12 -6.63 -6.90
C SER A 13 -1.09 -7.54 -8.15
N THR A 14 -1.33 -8.84 -7.98
CA THR A 14 -1.28 -9.83 -9.07
C THR A 14 -2.62 -10.54 -9.32
N ASN A 15 -3.73 -9.98 -8.83
CA ASN A 15 -5.05 -10.57 -8.99
C ASN A 15 -5.69 -10.15 -10.33
N ASP A 16 -6.65 -10.92 -10.86
CA ASP A 16 -7.45 -10.58 -12.04
C ASP A 16 -8.10 -9.18 -12.00
N LEU A 17 -8.31 -8.61 -10.81
CA LEU A 17 -8.75 -7.22 -10.64
C LEU A 17 -7.74 -6.18 -11.12
N THR A 18 -6.48 -6.56 -11.32
CA THR A 18 -5.41 -5.72 -11.90
C THR A 18 -5.27 -5.93 -13.41
N VAL A 19 -6.15 -6.72 -14.04
CA VAL A 19 -6.16 -6.92 -15.50
C VAL A 19 -7.16 -5.95 -16.13
N ASN A 20 -6.67 -5.11 -17.04
CA ASN A 20 -7.51 -4.25 -17.85
C ASN A 20 -8.37 -5.10 -18.79
N LYS A 21 -9.69 -5.08 -18.62
CA LYS A 21 -10.62 -5.92 -19.39
C LYS A 21 -10.73 -5.57 -20.87
N LEU A 22 -10.27 -4.39 -21.28
CA LEU A 22 -10.26 -3.95 -22.68
C LEU A 22 -9.00 -4.41 -23.41
N THR A 23 -7.84 -4.35 -22.74
CA THR A 23 -6.55 -4.69 -23.34
C THR A 23 -6.08 -6.11 -22.99
N MET A 24 -6.73 -6.74 -22.00
CA MET A 24 -6.35 -8.02 -21.38
C MET A 24 -4.90 -8.03 -20.88
N LYS A 25 -4.36 -6.85 -20.55
CA LYS A 25 -3.00 -6.68 -20.01
C LYS A 25 -3.05 -6.38 -18.51
N PRO A 26 -2.04 -6.81 -17.74
CA PRO A 26 -1.85 -6.35 -16.37
C PRO A 26 -1.65 -4.82 -16.37
N GLU A 27 -2.34 -4.13 -15.48
CA GLU A 27 -2.02 -2.77 -15.08
C GLU A 27 -1.03 -2.86 -13.92
N GLU A 28 0.26 -2.79 -14.28
CA GLU A 28 1.33 -2.45 -13.36
C GLU A 28 0.93 -1.10 -12.73
N ASP A 29 0.71 -1.07 -11.41
CA ASP A 29 0.17 0.04 -10.60
C ASP A 29 -1.36 0.15 -10.38
N ALA A 30 -2.15 -0.87 -10.72
CA ALA A 30 -3.59 -0.86 -10.40
C ALA A 30 -3.90 -0.81 -8.89
N LEU A 31 -3.01 -1.35 -8.05
CA LEU A 31 -3.20 -1.38 -6.60
C LEU A 31 -2.62 -0.13 -5.93
N GLU A 32 -3.48 0.83 -5.65
CA GLU A 32 -3.07 2.09 -4.99
C GLU A 32 -2.87 1.92 -3.47
N CYS A 33 -3.79 1.21 -2.81
CA CYS A 33 -3.84 1.15 -1.34
C CYS A 33 -4.62 -0.05 -0.82
N ILE A 34 -4.17 -0.63 0.29
CA ILE A 34 -4.91 -1.64 1.07
C ILE A 34 -5.31 -1.03 2.41
N PHE A 35 -6.58 -1.18 2.79
CA PHE A 35 -7.09 -0.90 4.13
C PHE A 35 -7.53 -2.19 4.78
N LEU A 36 -7.12 -2.42 6.03
CA LEU A 36 -7.72 -3.46 6.87
C LEU A 36 -8.12 -2.86 8.20
N GLU A 37 -9.33 -3.19 8.64
CA GLU A 37 -9.89 -2.80 9.93
C GLU A 37 -10.15 -4.07 10.74
N PHE A 38 -9.55 -4.11 11.92
CA PHE A 38 -9.75 -5.11 12.95
C PHE A 38 -10.43 -4.43 14.15
N GLU A 39 -10.91 -5.22 15.10
CA GLU A 39 -11.58 -4.72 16.31
C GLU A 39 -10.75 -3.65 17.05
N ASP A 40 -9.45 -3.91 17.24
CA ASP A 40 -8.56 -3.04 18.01
C ASP A 40 -7.49 -2.32 17.17
N SER A 41 -7.50 -2.49 15.85
CA SER A 41 -6.47 -1.89 15.02
C SER A 41 -6.89 -1.63 13.59
N LYS A 42 -6.26 -0.64 12.98
CA LYS A 42 -6.44 -0.29 11.58
C LYS A 42 -5.09 -0.24 10.91
N LEU A 43 -5.02 -0.68 9.66
CA LEU A 43 -3.82 -0.54 8.85
C LEU A 43 -4.13 0.05 7.49
N CYS A 44 -3.17 0.79 6.99
CA CYS A 44 -3.16 1.34 5.65
C CYS A 44 -1.80 1.03 5.04
N THR A 45 -1.81 0.38 3.87
CA THR A 45 -0.59 0.04 3.12
C THR A 45 -0.64 0.68 1.74
N MET A 46 0.46 1.29 1.30
CA MET A 46 0.63 1.93 0.00
C MET A 46 1.99 1.57 -0.61
N SER A 47 2.08 1.56 -1.94
CA SER A 47 3.36 1.47 -2.65
C SER A 47 4.17 2.76 -2.46
N ALA A 48 5.42 2.64 -2.05
CA ALA A 48 6.38 3.74 -2.09
C ALA A 48 7.17 3.74 -3.39
N THR A 49 7.59 2.56 -3.86
CA THR A 49 8.25 2.32 -5.15
C THR A 49 7.83 0.92 -5.64
N GLU A 50 8.21 0.53 -6.85
CA GLU A 50 7.98 -0.84 -7.34
C GLU A 50 8.57 -1.94 -6.42
N TYR A 51 9.56 -1.61 -5.58
CA TYR A 51 10.21 -2.56 -4.66
C TYR A 51 9.86 -2.38 -3.18
N ALA A 52 9.12 -1.33 -2.82
CA ALA A 52 8.91 -0.98 -1.43
C ALA A 52 7.46 -0.56 -1.15
N VAL A 53 6.93 -1.05 -0.02
CA VAL A 53 5.61 -0.67 0.49
C VAL A 53 5.74 -0.03 1.86
N VAL A 54 4.89 0.97 2.12
CA VAL A 54 4.77 1.62 3.42
C VAL A 54 3.47 1.15 4.06
N CYS A 55 3.55 0.69 5.31
CA CYS A 55 2.41 0.27 6.11
C CYS A 55 2.37 1.05 7.42
N LEU A 56 1.27 1.75 7.66
CA LEU A 56 1.01 2.41 8.95
C LEU A 56 -0.07 1.63 9.70
N VAL A 57 0.17 1.43 10.99
CA VAL A 57 -0.74 0.68 11.87
C VAL A 57 -1.16 1.58 13.02
N SER A 58 -2.45 1.76 13.20
CA SER A 58 -3.05 2.39 14.37
C SER A 58 -3.56 1.31 15.32
N LYS A 59 -3.19 1.41 16.60
CA LYS A 59 -3.84 0.67 17.70
C LYS A 59 -4.90 1.52 18.43
N ASP A 60 -5.08 2.76 17.98
CA ASP A 60 -6.11 3.64 18.50
C ASP A 60 -7.40 3.42 17.71
N GLY A 61 -8.43 2.90 18.37
CA GLY A 61 -9.75 2.67 17.79
C GLY A 61 -10.47 3.96 17.37
N ALA A 62 -10.13 5.09 17.98
CA ALA A 62 -10.66 6.40 17.61
C ALA A 62 -10.02 6.96 16.31
N MET A 63 -8.93 6.37 15.83
CA MET A 63 -8.33 6.76 14.57
C MET A 63 -9.29 6.46 13.41
N GLU A 64 -9.71 7.52 12.71
CA GLU A 64 -10.47 7.38 11.47
C GLU A 64 -9.59 6.82 10.35
N MET A 65 -10.15 5.92 9.53
CA MET A 65 -9.44 5.34 8.39
C MET A 65 -8.98 6.41 7.39
N GLY A 66 -9.76 7.49 7.22
CA GLY A 66 -9.39 8.63 6.37
C GLY A 66 -8.13 9.34 6.88
N MET A 67 -8.01 9.56 8.19
CA MET A 67 -6.82 10.14 8.79
C MET A 67 -5.61 9.21 8.68
N LEU A 68 -5.82 7.91 8.89
CA LEU A 68 -4.77 6.90 8.71
C LEU A 68 -4.26 6.88 7.27
N LYS A 69 -5.15 6.98 6.28
CA LYS A 69 -4.80 7.10 4.86
C LYS A 69 -3.94 8.32 4.59
N LEU A 70 -4.34 9.50 5.09
CA LEU A 70 -3.60 10.75 4.88
C LEU A 70 -2.19 10.68 5.46
N ARG A 71 -2.04 10.15 6.67
CA ARG A 71 -0.72 9.98 7.31
C ARG A 71 0.15 8.98 6.55
N THR A 72 -0.44 7.89 6.08
CA THR A 72 0.26 6.88 5.28
C THR A 72 0.73 7.47 3.95
N ALA A 73 -0.12 8.24 3.26
CA ALA A 73 0.25 8.93 2.03
C ALA A 73 1.37 9.96 2.24
N ALA A 74 1.32 10.72 3.34
CA ALA A 74 2.40 11.66 3.67
C ALA A 74 3.74 10.94 3.90
N LEU A 75 3.72 9.82 4.63
CA LEU A 75 4.91 9.00 4.85
C LEU A 75 5.40 8.35 3.56
N GLN A 76 4.49 7.82 2.75
CA GLN A 76 4.79 7.23 1.45
C GLN A 76 5.55 8.19 0.55
N ARG A 77 5.12 9.47 0.47
CA ARG A 77 5.81 10.49 -0.33
C ARG A 77 7.22 10.78 0.16
N GLN A 78 7.40 10.85 1.49
CA GLN A 78 8.72 11.07 2.08
C GLN A 78 9.65 9.88 1.82
N VAL A 79 9.17 8.65 2.01
CA VAL A 79 9.93 7.43 1.75
C VAL A 79 10.26 7.31 0.27
N ASN A 80 9.30 7.57 -0.63
CA ASN A 80 9.54 7.55 -2.06
C ASN A 80 10.65 8.54 -2.45
N ALA A 81 10.58 9.79 -1.97
CA ALA A 81 11.61 10.80 -2.25
C ALA A 81 13.02 10.39 -1.78
N LEU A 82 13.12 9.58 -0.73
CA LEU A 82 14.39 9.05 -0.22
C LEU A 82 14.89 7.84 -0.99
N LEU A 83 13.98 6.97 -1.47
CA LEU A 83 14.32 5.75 -2.19
C LEU A 83 14.59 5.99 -3.67
N GLN A 84 13.90 6.96 -4.28
CA GLN A 84 13.94 7.22 -5.72
C GLN A 84 15.35 7.39 -6.29
N PRO A 85 16.32 8.04 -5.63
CA PRO A 85 17.69 8.15 -6.13
C PRO A 85 18.47 6.83 -6.19
N ILE A 86 18.06 5.81 -5.42
CA ILE A 86 18.78 4.54 -5.24
C ILE A 86 18.15 3.44 -6.10
N VAL A 87 16.88 3.60 -6.45
CA VAL A 87 16.10 2.60 -7.20
C VAL A 87 16.30 2.72 -8.72
N THR A 88 16.89 3.81 -9.20
CA THR A 88 17.11 4.09 -10.64
C THR A 88 18.45 3.59 -11.22
N GLU A 89 19.17 2.69 -10.55
CA GLU A 89 20.40 2.06 -11.10
C GLU A 89 20.14 0.65 -11.67
#